data_AF-A0A397IVC1-F1
#
_entry.id   AF-A0A397IVC1-F1
#
_cell.length_a   1.000
_cell.length_b   1.000
_cell.length_c   1.000
_cell.angle_alpha   90.00
_cell.angle_beta   90.00
_cell.angle_gamma   90.00
#
_symmetry.space_group_name_H-M   'P 1'
#
loop_
_entity.id
_entity.type
_entity.pdbx_description
1 polymer ?
#
loop_
_entity_poly.entity_id
_entity_poly.type
_entity_poly.pdbx_seq_one_letter_code
_entity_poly.pdbx_strand_id
1 'polypeptide(L)'
;MHPPLEIDEVLNFFNSKKLMCDHYTCQAYNIFRYSVAKECKRIGEFNAILIGRATNHLWKNSTAQEKPEYFNLVQRVKSFAFI
;
A
#
# COMPACT_ATOMS: atom_id res chain seq x y z
N MET A 1 4.27 -15.12 -6.63
CA MET A 1 3.24 -14.12 -6.25
C MET A 1 3.47 -13.77 -4.80
N HIS A 2 3.47 -12.47 -4.48
CA HIS A 2 3.47 -12.02 -3.10
C HIS A 2 2.22 -12.52 -2.38
N PRO A 3 2.28 -12.95 -1.11
CA PRO A 3 1.06 -13.18 -0.35
C PRO A 3 0.21 -11.91 -0.38
N PRO A 4 -1.10 -12.02 -0.68
CA PRO A 4 -2.02 -10.90 -0.57
C PRO A 4 -1.88 -10.27 0.82
N LEU A 5 -1.81 -8.94 0.91
CA LEU A 5 -1.79 -8.30 2.22
C LEU A 5 -3.09 -8.64 2.94
N GLU A 6 -2.97 -9.11 4.17
CA GLU A 6 -4.12 -9.40 5.02
C GLU A 6 -4.84 -8.08 5.35
N ILE A 7 -6.17 -8.11 5.29
CA ILE A 7 -7.01 -6.93 5.46
C ILE A 7 -6.78 -6.28 6.83
N ASP A 8 -6.53 -7.08 7.88
CA ASP A 8 -6.25 -6.62 9.23
C ASP A 8 -4.92 -5.84 9.33
N GLU A 9 -3.90 -6.27 8.59
CA GLU A 9 -2.61 -5.58 8.50
C GLU A 9 -2.78 -4.21 7.83
N VAL A 10 -3.57 -4.17 6.76
CA VAL A 10 -3.89 -2.94 6.03
C VAL A 10 -4.75 -2.00 6.91
N LEU A 11 -5.77 -2.52 7.60
CA LEU A 11 -6.61 -1.78 8.54
C LEU A 11 -5.78 -1.15 9.66
N ASN A 12 -4.88 -1.91 10.29
CA ASN A 12 -4.02 -1.40 11.35
C ASN A 12 -3.06 -0.30 10.83
N PHE A 13 -2.55 -0.44 9.61
CA PHE A 13 -1.75 0.61 8.96
C PHE A 13 -2.56 1.90 8.74
N PHE A 14 -3.83 1.79 8.31
CA PHE A 14 -4.72 2.94 8.14
C PHE A 14 -5.14 3.59 9.46
N ASN A 15 -5.39 2.80 10.51
CA ASN A 15 -5.74 3.34 11.84
C ASN A 15 -4.55 4.03 12.52
N SER A 16 -3.33 3.51 12.33
CA SER A 16 -2.11 4.09 12.91
C SER A 16 -1.62 5.34 12.17
N LYS A 17 -1.90 5.47 10.87
CA LYS A 17 -1.65 6.68 10.10
C LYS A 17 -2.97 7.37 9.80
N LYS A 18 -3.37 8.31 10.67
CA LYS A 18 -4.44 9.28 10.41
C LYS A 18 -4.37 9.66 8.93
N LEU A 19 -5.39 9.26 8.17
CA LEU A 19 -5.47 9.37 6.72
C LEU A 19 -5.31 10.84 6.30
N MET A 20 -4.08 11.34 6.22
CA MET A 20 -3.78 12.75 5.90
C MET A 20 -3.97 13.05 4.41
N CYS A 21 -4.70 12.19 3.70
CA CYS A 21 -4.88 12.25 2.27
C CYS A 21 -6.28 11.76 1.93
N ASP A 22 -7.19 12.68 1.63
CA ASP A 22 -8.57 12.36 1.22
C ASP A 22 -8.64 11.82 -0.21
N HIS A 23 -7.54 11.96 -0.96
CA HIS A 23 -7.48 11.51 -2.33
C HIS A 23 -7.25 9.99 -2.41
N TYR A 24 -8.19 9.29 -3.04
CA TYR A 24 -8.22 7.84 -3.18
C TYR A 24 -6.93 7.24 -3.79
N THR A 25 -6.32 7.92 -4.77
CA THR A 25 -5.03 7.54 -5.37
C THR A 25 -3.87 7.58 -4.38
N CYS A 26 -3.90 8.53 -3.45
CA CYS A 26 -2.88 8.67 -2.42
C CYS A 26 -3.00 7.56 -1.37
N GLN A 27 -4.22 7.17 -1.03
CA GLN A 27 -4.49 6.05 -0.11
C GLN A 27 -4.04 4.73 -0.72
N ALA A 28 -4.38 4.47 -2.00
CA ALA A 28 -3.92 3.28 -2.72
C ALA A 28 -2.40 3.23 -2.85
N TYR A 29 -1.77 4.38 -3.16
CA TYR A 29 -0.32 4.51 -3.20
C TYR A 29 0.34 4.21 -1.84
N ASN A 30 -0.28 4.61 -0.72
CA ASN A 30 0.25 4.33 0.61
C ASN A 30 0.20 2.84 0.97
N ILE A 31 -0.87 2.12 0.59
CA ILE A 31 -0.93 0.65 0.73
C ILE A 31 0.18 0.02 -0.10
N PHE A 32 0.27 0.40 -1.38
CA PHE A 32 1.29 -0.11 -2.29
C PHE A 32 2.71 0.11 -1.73
N ARG A 33 2.99 1.32 -1.24
CA ARG A 33 4.27 1.66 -0.61
C ARG A 33 4.55 0.79 0.61
N TYR A 34 3.55 0.51 1.44
CA TYR A 34 3.70 -0.39 2.57
C TYR A 34 4.09 -1.80 2.12
N SER A 35 3.43 -2.34 1.09
CA SER A 35 3.72 -3.65 0.50
C SER A 35 5.17 -3.74 -0.01
N VAL A 36 5.61 -2.74 -0.78
CA VAL A 36 6.99 -2.67 -1.30
C VAL A 36 7.98 -2.59 -0.15
N ALA A 37 7.73 -1.75 0.85
CA ALA A 37 8.62 -1.63 2.01
C ALA A 37 8.71 -2.91 2.83
N LYS A 38 7.59 -3.63 3.01
CA LYS A 38 7.54 -4.93 3.69
C LYS A 38 8.39 -5.96 2.94
N GLU A 39 8.28 -5.99 1.62
CA GLU A 39 9.08 -6.92 0.81
C GLU A 39 10.56 -6.60 0.80
N CYS A 40 10.92 -5.33 0.60
CA CYS A 40 12.31 -4.90 0.66
C CYS A 40 12.95 -5.32 1.99
N LYS A 41 12.24 -5.12 3.11
CA LYS A 41 12.70 -5.57 4.43
C LYS A 41 12.84 -7.10 4.50
N ARG A 42 11.92 -7.87 3.91
CA ARG A 42 11.98 -9.34 3.88
C ARG A 42 13.24 -9.83 3.15
N ILE A 43 13.68 -9.15 2.10
CA ILE A 43 14.90 -9.47 1.34
C ILE A 43 16.17 -8.80 1.90
N GLY A 44 16.08 -8.11 3.04
CA GLY A 44 17.22 -7.49 3.71
C GLY A 44 17.58 -6.07 3.23
N GLU A 45 16.72 -5.43 2.43
CA GLU A 45 16.89 -4.04 2.01
C GLU A 45 16.16 -3.08 2.97
N PHE A 46 16.91 -2.19 3.61
CA PHE A 46 16.41 -1.24 4.62
C PHE A 46 16.66 0.22 4.24
N ASN A 47 17.36 0.49 3.14
CA ASN A 47 17.66 1.82 2.67
C ASN A 47 16.39 2.52 2.19
N ALA A 48 15.91 3.47 2.99
CA ALA A 48 14.68 4.20 2.72
C ALA A 48 14.69 4.94 1.36
N ILE A 49 15.87 5.35 0.87
CA ILE A 49 16.01 6.01 -0.45
C ILE A 49 15.78 4.99 -1.57
N LEU A 50 16.40 3.81 -1.48
CA LEU A 50 16.24 2.75 -2.47
C LEU A 50 14.80 2.23 -2.49
N ILE A 51 14.20 1.99 -1.32
CA ILE A 51 12.80 1.58 -1.18
C ILE A 51 11.87 2.64 -1.79
N GLY A 52 12.12 3.93 -1.51
CA GLY A 52 11.35 5.03 -2.08
C GLY A 52 11.44 5.10 -3.61
N ARG A 53 12.65 4.93 -4.17
CA ARG A 53 12.86 4.88 -5.63
C ARG A 53 12.17 3.68 -6.26
N ALA A 54 12.33 2.49 -5.67
CA ALA A 54 11.66 1.27 -6.13
C ALA A 54 10.14 1.44 -6.10
N THR A 55 9.59 1.96 -5.01
CA THR A 55 8.15 2.24 -4.88
C THR A 55 7.67 3.17 -6.01
N ASN A 56 8.34 4.31 -6.20
CA ASN A 56 7.95 5.27 -7.25
C ASN A 56 8.03 4.66 -8.66
N HIS A 57 9.09 3.90 -8.93
CA HIS A 57 9.27 3.24 -10.22
C HIS A 57 8.20 2.18 -10.46
N LEU A 58 7.96 1.30 -9.49
CA LEU A 58 6.97 0.24 -9.59
C LEU A 58 5.55 0.79 -9.68
N TRP A 59 5.19 1.83 -8.92
CA TRP A 59 3.87 2.47 -9.01
C TRP A 59 3.62 3.10 -10.39
N LYS A 60 4.63 3.76 -10.96
CA LYS A 60 4.52 4.33 -12.31
C LYS A 60 4.34 3.25 -13.37
N ASN A 61 5.05 2.14 -13.23
CA ASN A 61 5.01 1.02 -14.17
C ASN A 61 3.99 -0.08 -13.81
N SER A 62 3.19 0.09 -12.76
CA SER A 62 2.17 -0.90 -12.39
C SER A 62 1.16 -0.99 -13.52
N THR A 63 0.78 -2.22 -13.85
CA THR A 63 -0.21 -2.53 -14.86
C THR A 63 -1.57 -1.93 -14.49
N ALA A 64 -2.42 -1.79 -15.52
CA ALA A 64 -3.80 -1.33 -15.33
C ALA A 64 -4.64 -2.27 -14.46
N GLN A 65 -4.17 -3.50 -14.19
CA GLN A 65 -4.84 -4.48 -13.33
C GLN A 65 -4.36 -4.43 -11.88
N GLU A 66 -3.07 -4.13 -11.65
CA GLU A 66 -2.50 -4.07 -10.29
C GLU A 66 -3.01 -2.86 -9.49
N LYS A 67 -3.16 -1.69 -10.12
CA LYS A 67 -3.65 -0.49 -9.43
C LYS A 67 -5.08 -0.64 -8.88
N PRO A 68 -6.06 -1.18 -9.65
CA PRO A 68 -7.39 -1.51 -9.15
C PRO A 68 -7.43 -2.34 -7.87
N GLU A 69 -6.50 -3.28 -7.67
CA GLU A 69 -6.47 -4.08 -6.44
C GLU A 69 -6.22 -3.22 -5.20
N TYR A 70 -5.29 -2.27 -5.27
CA TYR A 70 -5.04 -1.32 -4.18
C TYR A 70 -6.21 -0.37 -3.94
N PHE A 71 -6.89 0.03 -5.02
CA PHE A 71 -8.12 0.82 -4.91
C PHE A 71 -9.23 0.02 -4.21
N ASN A 72 -9.47 -1.22 -4.64
CA ASN A 72 -10.46 -2.11 -4.02
C ASN A 72 -10.14 -2.35 -2.53
N LEU A 73 -8.86 -2.53 -2.17
CA LEU A 73 -8.42 -2.62 -0.78
C LEU A 73 -8.78 -1.37 0.02
N VAL A 74 -8.57 -0.16 -0.52
CA VAL A 74 -9.00 1.09 0.12
C VAL A 74 -10.51 1.11 0.36
N GLN A 75 -11.33 0.68 -0.62
CA GLN A 75 -12.80 0.64 -0.45
C GLN A 75 -13.22 -0.34 0.63
N ARG A 76 -12.63 -1.54 0.63
CA ARG A 76 -12.91 -2.55 1.67
C ARG A 76 -12.57 -2.00 3.04
N VAL A 77 -11.38 -1.42 3.22
CA VAL A 77 -10.96 -0.77 4.48
C VAL A 77 -11.95 0.32 4.91
N LYS A 78 -12.37 1.19 3.99
CA LYS A 78 -13.37 2.23 4.29
C LYS A 78 -14.71 1.66 4.70
N SER A 79 -15.16 0.56 4.09
CA SER A 79 -16.40 -0.10 4.47
C SER A 79 -16.34 -0.72 5.86
N PHE A 80 -15.17 -1.13 6.33
CA PHE A 80 -14.97 -1.63 7.70
C PHE A 80 -14.79 -0.53 8.74
N ALA A 81 -14.26 0.64 8.36
CA ALA A 81 -14.05 1.78 9.27
C ALA A 81 -15.31 2.60 9.58
N PHE A 82 -16.45 2.29 8.95
CA PHE A 82 -17.75 2.97 9.14
C PHE A 82 -18.75 2.18 10.02
N ILE A 83 -18.29 1.16 10.75
CA ILE A 83 -19.02 0.43 11.81
C ILE A 83 -18.38 0.78 13.14
#